data_AF-A0A2V8MK15-F1
#
_entry.id   AF-A0A2V8MK15-F1
#
_cell.length_a   1.000
_cell.length_b   1.000
_cell.length_c   1.000
_cell.angle_alpha   90.00
_cell.angle_beta   90.00
_cell.angle_gamma   90.00
#
_symmetry.space_group_name_H-M   'P 1'
#
loop_
_entity.id
_entity.type
_entity.pdbx_description
1 polymer ?
#
loop_
_entity_poly.entity_id
_entity_poly.type
_entity_poly.pdbx_seq_one_letter_code
_entity_poly.pdbx_strand_id
1 'polypeptide(L)'
;MLLAIDLGNTNTVFGVYDTNDKLIVHWRLSTQKERTVDEYGILLRNLFALEKIDSKKIRRVIVASVVPPLDPVLHEMVEVYFSVRAVFVTHENAGIPVLYDDPRQVGADRIVNAVAVVHKYGKPAIVVDFGTATTFDAITSEGAYGGGVIAPGIVISAEALYEHAAKLPRIEIQKPGSVIGTSPVASMQSGLFYGYVALVDGMITRMKKELGSNARVIATGGQAAFISQETKLIETVDANLTLDGLQLVASRLARH
;
A
#
# COMPACT_ATOMS: atom_id res chain seq x y z
N MET A 1 -3.42 -16.00 -16.57
CA MET A 1 -3.37 -15.48 -15.19
C MET A 1 -2.41 -14.29 -15.14
N LEU A 2 -2.55 -13.45 -14.13
CA LEU A 2 -1.71 -12.28 -13.85
C LEU A 2 -1.03 -12.46 -12.49
N LEU A 3 0.26 -12.12 -12.40
CA LEU A 3 0.95 -11.90 -11.13
C LEU A 3 1.10 -10.39 -10.91
N ALA A 4 0.48 -9.87 -9.86
CA ALA A 4 0.66 -8.49 -9.40
C ALA A 4 1.67 -8.48 -8.25
N ILE A 5 2.62 -7.55 -8.29
CA ILE A 5 3.66 -7.41 -7.28
C ILE A 5 3.65 -5.96 -6.76
N ASP A 6 3.39 -5.81 -5.47
CA ASP A 6 3.54 -4.56 -4.75
C ASP A 6 4.82 -4.62 -3.92
N LEU A 7 5.88 -3.97 -4.39
CA LEU A 7 7.20 -3.93 -3.79
C LEU A 7 7.34 -2.67 -2.91
N GLY A 8 6.97 -2.82 -1.64
CA GLY A 8 7.14 -1.82 -0.60
C GLY A 8 8.47 -1.93 0.16
N ASN A 9 8.78 -0.89 0.95
CA ASN A 9 10.02 -0.84 1.74
C ASN A 9 10.10 -1.93 2.82
N THR A 10 8.99 -2.19 3.52
CA THR A 10 8.95 -3.18 4.61
C THR A 10 8.45 -4.54 4.12
N ASN A 11 7.47 -4.55 3.21
CA ASN A 11 6.88 -5.78 2.71
C ASN A 11 6.76 -5.76 1.19
N THR A 12 6.90 -6.94 0.59
CA THR A 12 6.54 -7.23 -0.79
C THR A 12 5.27 -8.08 -0.79
N VAL A 13 4.23 -7.65 -1.49
CA VAL A 13 2.98 -8.39 -1.63
C VAL A 13 2.87 -8.93 -3.04
N PHE A 14 2.64 -10.24 -3.16
CA PHE A 14 2.43 -10.94 -4.41
C PHE A 14 0.97 -11.37 -4.49
N GLY A 15 0.26 -11.00 -5.56
CA GLY A 15 -1.13 -11.40 -5.81
C GLY A 15 -1.27 -12.15 -7.13
N VAL A 16 -1.97 -13.27 -7.15
CA VAL A 16 -2.27 -14.02 -8.38
C VAL A 16 -3.73 -13.86 -8.74
N TYR A 17 -4.00 -13.33 -9.94
CA TYR A 17 -5.34 -13.19 -10.49
C TYR A 17 -5.60 -14.21 -11.60
N ASP A 18 -6.83 -14.74 -11.64
CA ASP A 18 -7.28 -15.66 -12.67
C ASP A 18 -7.52 -14.96 -14.02
N THR A 19 -8.11 -15.65 -15.00
CA THR A 19 -8.45 -15.07 -16.31
C THR A 19 -9.71 -14.20 -16.30
N ASN A 20 -10.49 -14.24 -15.22
CA ASN A 20 -11.68 -13.44 -14.99
C ASN A 20 -11.40 -12.28 -14.02
N ASP A 21 -10.12 -11.93 -13.85
CA ASP A 21 -9.67 -10.83 -12.99
C ASP A 21 -10.01 -11.01 -11.51
N LYS A 22 -10.23 -12.24 -11.05
CA LYS A 22 -10.46 -12.56 -9.64
C LYS A 22 -9.16 -12.89 -8.94
N LEU A 23 -8.91 -12.25 -7.79
CA LEU A 23 -7.78 -12.59 -6.91
C LEU A 23 -7.96 -14.03 -6.39
N ILE A 24 -7.02 -14.91 -6.74
CA ILE A 24 -6.99 -16.31 -6.30
C ILE A 24 -6.35 -16.40 -4.92
N VAL A 25 -5.17 -15.79 -4.78
CA VAL A 25 -4.35 -15.81 -3.57
C VAL A 25 -3.44 -14.59 -3.55
N HIS A 26 -3.03 -14.17 -2.35
CA HIS A 26 -1.92 -13.26 -2.18
C HIS A 26 -1.02 -13.70 -1.04
N TRP A 27 0.24 -13.28 -1.09
CA TRP A 27 1.23 -13.52 -0.06
C TRP A 27 1.92 -12.22 0.30
N ARG A 28 2.13 -11.98 1.60
CA ARG A 28 2.88 -10.84 2.11
C ARG A 28 4.19 -11.35 2.71
N LEU A 29 5.31 -10.85 2.20
CA LEU A 29 6.65 -11.26 2.60
C LEU A 29 7.43 -10.02 3.04
N SER A 30 8.38 -10.18 3.96
CA SER A 30 9.30 -9.09 4.28
C SER A 30 10.18 -8.76 3.07
N THR A 31 10.32 -7.47 2.77
CA THR A 31 11.24 -6.98 1.74
C THR A 31 12.66 -7.13 2.24
N GLN A 32 13.50 -7.82 1.48
CA GLN A 32 14.93 -7.99 1.73
C GLN A 32 15.67 -7.40 0.54
N LYS A 33 16.43 -6.32 0.77
CA LYS A 33 17.10 -5.56 -0.30
C LYS A 33 18.25 -6.33 -0.92
N GLU A 34 18.79 -7.27 -0.17
CA GLU A 34 19.91 -8.13 -0.54
C GLU A 34 19.44 -9.41 -1.24
N ARG A 35 18.13 -9.63 -1.36
CA ARG A 35 17.58 -10.85 -1.96
C ARG A 35 17.93 -10.90 -3.45
N THR A 36 18.46 -12.04 -3.86
CA THR A 36 18.88 -12.35 -5.22
C THR A 36 17.71 -12.84 -6.09
N VAL A 37 17.96 -12.88 -7.40
CA VAL A 37 17.03 -13.40 -8.42
C VAL A 37 16.60 -14.83 -8.09
N ASP A 38 17.55 -15.72 -7.78
CA ASP A 38 17.29 -17.13 -7.51
C ASP A 38 16.52 -17.33 -6.20
N GLU A 39 16.81 -16.53 -5.17
CA GLU A 39 16.07 -16.60 -3.90
C GLU A 39 14.59 -16.21 -4.08
N TYR A 40 14.30 -15.16 -4.85
CA TYR A 40 12.92 -14.84 -5.21
C TYR A 40 12.27 -15.95 -6.05
N GLY A 41 13.00 -16.51 -7.02
CA GLY A 41 12.51 -17.60 -7.86
C GLY A 41 12.15 -18.86 -7.07
N ILE A 42 13.03 -19.30 -6.15
CA ILE A 42 12.76 -20.43 -5.25
C ILE A 42 11.56 -20.14 -4.37
N LEU A 43 11.50 -18.94 -3.77
CA LEU A 43 10.41 -18.53 -2.89
C LEU A 43 9.06 -18.57 -3.62
N LEU A 44 8.96 -17.93 -4.78
CA LEU A 44 7.72 -17.92 -5.57
C LEU A 44 7.36 -19.29 -6.10
N ARG A 45 8.32 -20.10 -6.54
CA ARG A 45 8.05 -21.50 -6.93
C ARG A 45 7.42 -22.29 -5.79
N ASN A 46 7.92 -22.12 -4.56
CA ASN A 46 7.39 -22.80 -3.39
C ASN A 46 5.97 -22.31 -3.04
N LEU A 47 5.73 -21.00 -3.08
CA LEU A 47 4.41 -20.40 -2.85
C LEU A 47 3.38 -20.89 -3.88
N PHE A 48 3.76 -20.92 -5.16
CA PHE A 48 2.91 -21.44 -6.23
C PHE A 48 2.62 -22.93 -6.06
N ALA A 49 3.62 -23.72 -5.67
CA ALA A 49 3.44 -25.15 -5.43
C ALA A 49 2.48 -25.43 -4.26
N LEU A 50 2.57 -24.65 -3.17
CA LEU A 50 1.66 -24.75 -2.02
C LEU A 50 0.20 -24.52 -2.41
N GLU A 51 -0.06 -23.51 -3.25
CA GLU A 51 -1.39 -23.17 -3.75
C GLU A 51 -1.81 -23.98 -4.98
N LYS A 52 -0.97 -24.94 -5.42
CA LYS A 52 -1.19 -25.76 -6.62
C LYS A 52 -1.42 -24.94 -7.90
N ILE A 53 -0.77 -23.77 -7.99
CA ILE A 53 -0.81 -22.88 -9.13
C ILE A 53 0.33 -23.23 -10.07
N ASP A 54 0.00 -23.52 -11.34
CA ASP A 54 0.99 -23.72 -12.39
C ASP A 54 1.56 -22.37 -12.83
N SER A 55 2.83 -22.10 -12.51
CA SER A 55 3.51 -20.85 -12.86
C SER A 55 3.53 -20.59 -14.37
N LYS A 56 3.49 -21.63 -15.21
CA LYS A 56 3.43 -21.51 -16.67
C LYS A 56 2.12 -20.88 -17.18
N LYS A 57 1.09 -20.78 -16.33
CA LYS A 57 -0.19 -20.10 -16.63
C LYS A 57 -0.15 -18.59 -16.37
N ILE A 58 0.90 -18.10 -15.71
CA ILE A 58 1.16 -16.65 -15.61
C ILE A 58 1.58 -16.17 -16.99
N ARG A 59 0.83 -15.22 -17.54
CA ARG A 59 1.07 -14.65 -18.88
C ARG A 59 1.45 -13.18 -18.83
N ARG A 60 1.24 -12.54 -17.69
CA ARG A 60 1.48 -11.12 -17.45
C ARG A 60 1.99 -10.97 -16.03
N VAL A 61 2.95 -10.08 -15.84
CA VAL A 61 3.39 -9.63 -14.52
C VAL A 61 3.36 -8.11 -14.50
N ILE A 62 2.79 -7.54 -13.45
CA ILE A 62 2.77 -6.09 -13.22
C ILE A 62 3.35 -5.79 -11.85
N VAL A 63 4.11 -4.71 -11.75
CA VAL A 63 4.85 -4.33 -10.54
C VAL A 63 4.59 -2.86 -10.20
N ALA A 64 4.17 -2.59 -8.97
CA ALA A 64 4.35 -1.28 -8.34
C ALA A 64 5.58 -1.38 -7.45
N SER A 65 6.56 -0.49 -7.63
CA SER A 65 7.77 -0.48 -6.82
C SER A 65 8.04 0.90 -6.25
N VAL A 66 8.42 0.91 -4.97
CA VAL A 66 9.02 2.06 -4.28
C VAL A 66 10.41 1.71 -3.73
N VAL A 67 11.03 0.63 -4.24
CA VAL A 67 12.36 0.16 -3.82
C VAL A 67 13.25 -0.06 -5.05
N PRO A 68 13.77 1.02 -5.68
CA PRO A 68 14.51 0.95 -6.95
C PRO A 68 15.67 -0.06 -7.01
N PRO A 69 16.44 -0.30 -5.93
CA PRO A 69 17.52 -1.30 -5.96
C PRO A 69 17.06 -2.74 -6.27
N LEU A 70 15.79 -3.07 -6.03
CA LEU A 70 15.23 -4.40 -6.30
C LEU A 70 14.55 -4.51 -7.67
N ASP A 71 14.37 -3.42 -8.41
CA ASP A 71 13.69 -3.45 -9.71
C ASP A 71 14.40 -4.34 -10.73
N PRO A 72 15.75 -4.28 -10.90
CA PRO A 72 16.46 -5.18 -11.82
C PRO A 72 16.34 -6.66 -11.40
N VAL A 73 16.32 -6.93 -10.08
CA VAL A 73 16.18 -8.27 -9.53
C VAL A 73 14.81 -8.86 -9.86
N LEU A 74 13.73 -8.09 -9.65
CA LEU A 74 12.39 -8.52 -9.98
C LEU A 74 12.20 -8.69 -11.49
N HIS A 75 12.79 -7.81 -12.30
CA HIS A 75 12.75 -7.93 -13.76
C HIS A 75 13.36 -9.26 -14.22
N GLU A 76 14.60 -9.54 -13.81
CA GLU A 76 15.31 -10.77 -14.19
C GLU A 76 14.62 -12.02 -13.64
N MET A 77 14.14 -11.99 -12.39
CA MET A 77 13.40 -13.11 -11.81
C MET A 77 12.14 -13.44 -12.60
N VAL A 78 11.40 -12.42 -13.04
CA VAL A 78 10.19 -12.62 -13.83
C VAL A 78 10.51 -13.25 -15.18
N GLU A 79 11.58 -12.81 -15.85
CA GLU A 79 12.01 -13.38 -17.13
C GLU A 79 12.47 -14.85 -16.97
N VAL A 80 13.29 -15.14 -15.97
CA VAL A 80 13.85 -16.48 -15.74
C VAL A 80 12.78 -17.48 -15.31
N TYR A 81 11.92 -17.12 -14.36
CA TYR A 81 11.00 -18.07 -13.71
C TYR A 81 9.59 -18.11 -14.29
N PHE A 82 9.17 -17.04 -14.98
CA PHE A 82 7.83 -16.95 -15.59
C PHE A 82 7.87 -16.81 -17.11
N SER A 83 9.05 -16.61 -17.72
CA SER A 83 9.22 -16.48 -19.18
C SER A 83 8.34 -15.39 -19.81
N VAL A 84 8.13 -14.30 -19.07
CA VAL A 84 7.40 -13.11 -19.50
C VAL A 84 8.18 -11.88 -19.04
N ARG A 85 7.85 -10.69 -19.56
CA ARG A 85 8.42 -9.43 -19.07
C ARG A 85 7.51 -8.80 -18.03
N ALA A 86 8.11 -8.25 -16.98
CA ALA A 86 7.39 -7.44 -16.00
C ALA A 86 7.08 -6.05 -16.56
N VAL A 87 5.87 -5.56 -16.30
CA VAL A 87 5.49 -4.17 -16.55
C VAL A 87 5.54 -3.41 -15.23
N PHE A 88 6.41 -2.41 -15.13
CA PHE A 88 6.48 -1.54 -13.97
C PHE A 88 5.53 -0.36 -14.12
N VAL A 89 4.72 -0.08 -13.10
CA VAL A 89 3.77 1.03 -13.12
C VAL A 89 4.51 2.35 -12.96
N THR A 90 4.16 3.31 -13.81
CA THR A 90 4.62 4.71 -13.77
C THR A 90 3.43 5.65 -13.96
N HIS A 91 3.65 6.95 -13.77
CA HIS A 91 2.62 7.95 -14.06
C HIS A 91 2.16 7.94 -15.54
N GLU A 92 2.99 7.46 -16.46
CA GLU A 92 2.68 7.41 -17.90
C GLU A 92 1.73 6.26 -18.26
N ASN A 93 1.85 5.14 -17.56
CA ASN A 93 1.12 3.91 -17.87
C ASN A 93 0.04 3.53 -16.85
N ALA A 94 -0.17 4.34 -15.81
CA ALA A 94 -1.23 4.10 -14.83
C ALA A 94 -2.65 4.36 -15.40
N GLY A 95 -2.78 5.29 -16.35
CA GLY A 95 -4.08 5.62 -16.97
C GLY A 95 -4.93 6.62 -16.19
N ILE A 96 -4.34 7.31 -15.22
CA ILE A 96 -4.90 8.50 -14.57
C ILE A 96 -3.88 9.66 -14.62
N PRO A 97 -4.32 10.93 -14.71
CA PRO A 97 -3.41 12.05 -14.60
C PRO A 97 -2.80 12.14 -13.19
N VAL A 98 -1.53 12.54 -13.11
CA VAL A 98 -0.79 12.78 -11.86
C VAL A 98 -0.40 14.25 -11.82
N LEU A 99 -0.94 15.00 -10.87
CA LEU A 99 -0.85 16.47 -10.83
C LEU A 99 0.26 16.99 -9.90
N TYR A 100 1.22 16.15 -9.53
CA TYR A 100 2.45 16.60 -8.85
C TYR A 100 3.28 17.49 -9.79
N ASP A 101 4.05 18.42 -9.22
CA ASP A 101 5.01 19.25 -9.97
C ASP A 101 5.98 18.39 -10.80
N ASP A 102 6.45 17.28 -10.22
CA ASP A 102 7.15 16.22 -10.93
C ASP A 102 6.42 14.88 -10.72
N PRO A 103 5.63 14.42 -11.71
CA PRO A 103 4.89 13.17 -11.63
C PRO A 103 5.75 11.92 -11.37
N ARG A 104 7.04 11.96 -11.68
CA ARG A 104 7.98 10.84 -11.48
C ARG A 104 8.32 10.61 -10.00
N GLN A 105 8.06 11.59 -9.14
CA GLN A 105 8.36 11.51 -7.70
C GLN A 105 7.27 10.78 -6.90
N VAL A 106 6.12 10.49 -7.53
CA VAL A 106 5.02 9.79 -6.86
C VAL A 106 5.30 8.29 -6.87
N GLY A 107 5.20 7.67 -5.70
CA GLY A 107 5.31 6.22 -5.55
C GLY A 107 4.26 5.49 -6.39
N ALA A 108 4.65 4.41 -7.05
CA ALA A 108 3.77 3.64 -7.92
C ALA A 108 2.57 3.04 -7.15
N ASP A 109 2.78 2.67 -5.89
CA ASP A 109 1.76 2.22 -4.93
C ASP A 109 0.63 3.24 -4.75
N ARG A 110 0.98 4.52 -4.54
CA ARG A 110 0.01 5.62 -4.39
C ARG A 110 -0.79 5.85 -5.68
N ILE A 111 -0.14 5.72 -6.83
CA ILE A 111 -0.80 5.85 -8.13
C ILE A 111 -1.80 4.71 -8.35
N VAL A 112 -1.42 3.45 -8.11
CA VAL A 112 -2.35 2.31 -8.29
C VAL A 112 -3.48 2.31 -7.27
N ASN A 113 -3.25 2.80 -6.04
CA ASN A 113 -4.30 3.02 -5.05
C ASN A 113 -5.36 4.00 -5.59
N ALA A 114 -4.93 5.10 -6.20
CA ALA A 114 -5.86 6.06 -6.82
C ALA A 114 -6.62 5.44 -8.00
N VAL A 115 -5.98 4.63 -8.85
CA VAL A 115 -6.66 3.88 -9.92
C VAL A 115 -7.75 2.98 -9.35
N ALA A 116 -7.45 2.22 -8.30
CA ALA A 116 -8.40 1.33 -7.64
C ALA A 116 -9.59 2.11 -7.05
N VAL A 117 -9.32 3.23 -6.39
CA VAL A 117 -10.37 4.06 -5.80
C VAL A 117 -11.29 4.66 -6.84
N VAL A 118 -10.74 5.26 -7.90
CA VAL A 118 -11.55 5.82 -8.99
C VAL A 118 -12.47 4.76 -9.59
N HIS A 119 -11.98 3.54 -9.75
CA HIS A 119 -12.76 2.45 -10.33
C HIS A 119 -13.82 1.87 -9.38
N LYS A 120 -13.46 1.57 -8.13
CA LYS A 120 -14.30 0.83 -7.17
C LYS A 120 -15.22 1.73 -6.36
N TYR A 121 -14.73 2.91 -6.00
CA TYR A 121 -15.37 3.80 -5.03
C TYR A 121 -15.74 5.17 -5.60
N GLY A 122 -15.26 5.51 -6.80
CA GLY A 122 -15.58 6.78 -7.46
C GLY A 122 -14.74 7.94 -6.95
N LYS A 123 -15.23 9.16 -7.18
CA LYS A 123 -14.49 10.42 -7.01
C LYS A 123 -15.43 11.57 -6.63
N PRO A 124 -14.93 12.65 -5.98
CA PRO A 124 -13.59 12.77 -5.39
C PRO A 124 -13.38 11.82 -4.21
N ALA A 125 -12.13 11.54 -3.87
CA ALA A 125 -11.81 10.61 -2.79
C ALA A 125 -10.47 10.91 -2.10
N ILE A 126 -10.32 10.38 -0.89
CA ILE A 126 -9.09 10.39 -0.10
C ILE A 126 -8.72 8.94 0.18
N VAL A 127 -7.50 8.53 -0.17
CA VAL A 127 -6.92 7.25 0.27
C VAL A 127 -6.07 7.51 1.50
N VAL A 128 -6.24 6.71 2.55
CA VAL A 128 -5.33 6.67 3.70
C VAL A 128 -4.61 5.33 3.72
N ASP A 129 -3.35 5.30 3.33
CA ASP A 129 -2.54 4.08 3.35
C ASP A 129 -1.75 3.99 4.65
N PHE A 130 -1.97 2.93 5.42
CA PHE A 130 -1.28 2.63 6.67
C PHE A 130 -0.11 1.65 6.42
N GLY A 131 0.92 2.13 5.73
CA GLY A 131 2.15 1.41 5.45
C GLY A 131 3.32 1.78 6.38
N THR A 132 4.54 1.68 5.85
CA THR A 132 5.77 2.13 6.51
C THR A 132 5.67 3.62 6.92
N ALA A 133 5.17 4.44 6.00
CA ALA A 133 4.63 5.77 6.29
C ALA A 133 3.10 5.69 6.21
N THR A 134 2.41 6.63 6.85
CA THR A 134 0.99 6.86 6.53
C THR A 134 0.87 7.94 5.48
N THR A 135 0.29 7.60 4.34
CA THR A 135 0.02 8.55 3.27
C THR A 135 -1.47 8.90 3.24
N PHE A 136 -1.76 10.12 2.82
CA PHE A 136 -3.09 10.60 2.53
C PHE A 136 -3.11 11.12 1.11
N ASP A 137 -3.78 10.43 0.19
CA ASP A 137 -3.76 10.77 -1.23
C ASP A 137 -5.09 11.39 -1.65
N ALA A 138 -5.04 12.56 -2.29
CA ALA A 138 -6.22 13.24 -2.80
C ALA A 138 -6.48 12.84 -4.25
N ILE A 139 -7.70 12.37 -4.52
CA ILE A 139 -8.21 12.07 -5.85
C ILE A 139 -9.24 13.14 -6.20
N THR A 140 -8.99 13.89 -7.27
CA THR A 140 -9.83 15.02 -7.68
C THR A 140 -11.20 14.56 -8.19
N SER A 141 -12.15 15.50 -8.35
CA SER A 141 -13.46 15.25 -8.97
C SER A 141 -13.36 14.71 -10.41
N GLU A 142 -12.27 15.02 -11.10
CA GLU A 142 -11.98 14.56 -12.46
C GLU A 142 -11.34 13.16 -12.44
N GLY A 143 -10.86 12.70 -11.29
CA GLY A 143 -10.26 11.37 -11.09
C GLY A 143 -8.75 11.39 -11.34
N ALA A 144 -8.13 12.57 -11.25
CA ALA A 144 -6.69 12.71 -11.25
C ALA A 144 -6.14 12.47 -9.83
N TYR A 145 -4.91 11.96 -9.76
CA TYR A 145 -4.14 11.97 -8.54
C TYR A 145 -3.67 13.41 -8.29
N GLY A 146 -4.28 14.07 -7.31
CA GLY A 146 -4.15 15.50 -7.07
C GLY A 146 -3.00 15.91 -6.16
N GLY A 147 -2.41 14.97 -5.43
CA GLY A 147 -1.48 15.32 -4.37
C GLY A 147 -1.66 14.44 -3.14
N GLY A 148 -0.93 14.76 -2.07
CA GLY A 148 -1.19 14.14 -0.80
C GLY A 148 -0.28 14.61 0.33
N VAL A 149 -0.44 13.97 1.48
CA VAL A 149 0.33 14.20 2.69
C VAL A 149 1.02 12.91 3.11
N ILE A 150 2.21 13.01 3.68
CA ILE A 150 2.96 11.88 4.23
C ILE A 150 3.24 12.17 5.69
N ALA A 151 2.89 11.23 6.56
CA ALA A 151 3.19 11.25 7.99
C ALA A 151 3.98 9.98 8.38
N PRO A 152 4.76 10.01 9.47
CA PRO A 152 5.40 8.81 9.99
C PRO A 152 4.37 7.72 10.29
N GLY A 153 4.65 6.48 9.88
CA GLY A 153 3.82 5.33 10.24
C GLY A 153 3.74 5.15 11.75
N ILE A 154 2.64 4.58 12.25
CA ILE A 154 2.48 4.35 13.70
C ILE A 154 3.56 3.43 14.28
N VAL A 155 3.99 2.42 13.51
CA VAL A 155 5.07 1.50 13.90
C VAL A 155 6.42 2.21 13.95
N ILE A 156 6.76 3.01 12.94
CA ILE A 156 8.00 3.82 12.95
C ILE A 156 7.97 4.82 14.10
N SER A 157 6.82 5.41 14.40
CA SER A 157 6.67 6.36 15.50
C SER A 157 6.93 5.69 16.86
N ALA A 158 6.48 4.44 17.04
CA ALA A 158 6.76 3.65 18.24
C ALA A 158 8.26 3.29 18.36
N GLU A 159 8.87 2.84 17.26
CA GLU A 159 10.30 2.51 17.23
C GLU A 159 11.18 3.75 17.47
N ALA A 160 10.83 4.90 16.88
CA ALA A 160 11.56 6.15 17.11
C ALA A 160 11.56 6.58 18.58
N LEU A 161 10.45 6.38 19.31
CA LEU A 161 10.40 6.65 20.76
C LEU A 161 11.33 5.70 21.53
N TYR A 162 11.38 4.43 21.14
CA TYR A 162 12.27 3.45 21.76
C TYR A 162 13.75 3.76 21.50
N GLU A 163 14.10 4.06 20.25
CA GLU A 163 15.49 4.30 19.83
C GLU A 163 16.07 5.62 20.36
N HIS A 164 15.24 6.66 20.48
CA HIS A 164 15.72 8.02 20.79
C HIS A 164 15.40 8.52 22.20
N ALA A 165 14.65 7.77 23.02
CA ALA A 165 14.37 8.15 24.40
C ALA A 165 14.85 7.09 25.41
N ALA A 166 15.90 7.44 26.17
CA ALA A 166 16.67 6.50 27.01
C ALA A 166 15.89 5.69 28.06
N LYS A 167 14.68 6.11 28.45
CA LYS A 167 13.86 5.43 29.47
C LYS A 167 12.57 4.82 28.93
N LEU A 168 12.29 4.96 27.63
CA LEU A 168 11.09 4.41 27.03
C LEU A 168 11.34 2.97 26.57
N PRO A 169 10.55 1.99 27.04
CA PRO A 169 10.71 0.61 26.60
C PRO A 169 10.18 0.43 25.19
N ARG A 170 10.63 -0.64 24.52
CA ARG A 170 9.96 -1.10 23.30
C ARG A 170 8.58 -1.65 23.66
N ILE A 171 7.56 -1.25 22.92
CA ILE A 171 6.17 -1.61 23.19
C ILE A 171 5.45 -2.12 21.95
N GLU A 172 4.44 -2.96 22.17
CA GLU A 172 3.44 -3.26 21.16
C GLU A 172 2.35 -2.18 21.17
N ILE A 173 1.88 -1.83 19.97
CA ILE A 173 0.79 -0.86 19.79
C ILE A 173 -0.53 -1.58 20.04
N GLN A 174 -1.28 -1.11 21.02
CA GLN A 174 -2.61 -1.61 21.36
C GLN A 174 -3.52 -0.45 21.79
N LYS A 175 -4.84 -0.64 21.68
CA LYS A 175 -5.81 0.32 22.19
C LYS A 175 -5.76 0.31 23.73
N PRO A 176 -5.41 1.44 24.38
CA PRO A 176 -5.40 1.49 25.84
C PRO A 176 -6.82 1.72 26.39
N GLY A 177 -7.09 1.16 27.58
CA GLY A 177 -8.38 1.32 28.26
C GLY A 177 -8.64 2.74 28.81
N SER A 178 -7.60 3.57 28.94
CA SER A 178 -7.69 4.98 29.34
C SER A 178 -6.74 5.82 28.50
N VAL A 179 -7.15 7.06 28.20
CA VAL A 179 -6.29 8.04 27.51
C VAL A 179 -5.17 8.53 28.43
N ILE A 180 -5.43 8.69 29.74
CA ILE A 180 -4.40 9.10 30.69
C ILE A 180 -3.73 7.85 31.24
N GLY A 181 -2.51 7.57 30.77
CA GLY A 181 -1.68 6.46 31.23
C GLY A 181 -1.00 6.75 32.57
N THR A 182 -0.90 5.74 33.43
CA THR A 182 -0.24 5.82 34.74
C THR A 182 1.09 5.06 34.79
N SER A 183 1.59 4.63 33.62
CA SER A 183 2.91 4.02 33.44
C SER A 183 3.50 4.45 32.10
N PRO A 184 4.83 4.38 31.89
CA PRO A 184 5.45 4.73 30.61
C PRO A 184 4.84 3.96 29.43
N VAL A 185 4.61 2.66 29.58
CA VAL A 185 3.98 1.81 28.56
C VAL A 185 2.57 2.30 28.24
N ALA A 186 1.72 2.52 29.25
CA ALA A 186 0.34 2.98 29.04
C ALA A 186 0.30 4.39 28.41
N SER A 187 1.18 5.28 28.83
CA SER A 187 1.28 6.64 28.29
C SER A 187 1.74 6.64 26.83
N MET A 188 2.73 5.81 26.48
CA MET A 188 3.17 5.64 25.09
C MET A 188 2.07 5.03 24.22
N GLN A 189 1.41 3.97 24.69
CA GLN A 189 0.29 3.34 23.95
C GLN A 189 -0.84 4.34 23.71
N SER A 190 -1.18 5.16 24.70
CA SER A 190 -2.21 6.18 24.54
C SER A 190 -1.84 7.25 23.53
N GLY A 191 -0.64 7.82 23.66
CA GLY A 191 -0.15 8.85 22.74
C GLY A 191 -0.02 8.34 21.30
N LEU A 192 0.51 7.13 21.13
CA LEU A 192 0.61 6.49 19.82
C LEU A 192 -0.76 6.14 19.25
N PHE A 193 -1.67 5.54 20.01
CA PHE A 193 -2.95 5.11 19.45
C PHE A 193 -3.91 6.28 19.23
N TYR A 194 -4.29 6.99 20.31
CA TYR A 194 -5.28 8.09 20.21
C TYR A 194 -4.71 9.32 19.50
N GLY A 195 -3.40 9.57 19.63
CA GLY A 195 -2.74 10.63 18.86
C GLY A 195 -2.76 10.35 17.37
N TYR A 196 -2.60 9.08 16.95
CA TYR A 196 -2.66 8.71 15.54
C TYR A 196 -4.08 8.75 14.98
N VAL A 197 -5.08 8.33 15.77
CA VAL A 197 -6.50 8.50 15.40
C VAL A 197 -6.80 9.99 15.19
N ALA A 198 -6.36 10.86 16.09
CA ALA A 198 -6.53 12.31 15.97
C ALA A 198 -5.78 12.91 14.76
N LEU A 199 -4.57 12.41 14.47
CA LEU A 199 -3.82 12.77 13.26
C LEU A 199 -4.63 12.42 12.01
N VAL A 200 -5.11 11.18 11.90
CA VAL A 200 -5.86 10.69 10.74
C VAL A 200 -7.14 11.50 10.53
N ASP A 201 -8.00 11.61 11.55
CA ASP A 201 -9.25 12.37 11.45
C ASP A 201 -8.99 13.86 11.17
N GLY A 202 -7.96 14.42 11.80
CA GLY A 202 -7.55 15.81 11.60
C GLY A 202 -7.05 16.10 10.18
N MET A 203 -6.30 15.17 9.58
CA MET A 203 -5.81 15.28 8.21
C MET A 203 -6.95 15.12 7.20
N ILE A 204 -7.80 14.09 7.35
CA ILE A 204 -8.97 13.89 6.49
C ILE A 204 -9.88 15.11 6.53
N THR A 205 -10.13 15.68 7.72
CA THR A 205 -10.97 16.89 7.85
C THR A 205 -10.41 18.08 7.08
N ARG A 206 -9.08 18.28 7.10
CA ARG A 206 -8.43 19.36 6.35
C ARG A 206 -8.52 19.10 4.85
N MET A 207 -8.20 17.89 4.41
CA MET A 207 -8.30 17.52 2.99
C MET A 207 -9.73 17.64 2.46
N LYS A 208 -10.76 17.23 3.21
CA LYS A 208 -12.17 17.42 2.80
C LYS A 208 -12.56 18.89 2.65
N LYS A 209 -11.91 19.82 3.36
CA LYS A 209 -12.17 21.27 3.17
C LYS A 209 -11.61 21.77 1.83
N GLU A 210 -10.50 21.20 1.37
CA GLU A 210 -9.88 21.56 0.09
C GLU A 210 -10.52 20.81 -1.09
N LEU A 211 -10.77 19.52 -0.93
CA LEU A 211 -11.23 18.61 -1.98
C LEU A 211 -12.76 18.59 -2.16
N GLY A 212 -13.51 18.94 -1.11
CA GLY A 212 -14.96 18.85 -1.06
C GLY A 212 -15.44 17.88 0.02
N SER A 213 -16.52 18.26 0.71
CA SER A 213 -17.08 17.49 1.83
C SER A 213 -17.66 16.13 1.44
N ASN A 214 -17.98 15.94 0.17
CA ASN A 214 -18.47 14.70 -0.42
C ASN A 214 -17.36 13.72 -0.82
N ALA A 215 -16.08 14.06 -0.61
CA ALA A 215 -14.98 13.15 -0.90
C ALA A 215 -15.08 11.89 -0.03
N ARG A 216 -15.07 10.72 -0.67
CA ARG A 216 -15.08 9.42 0.01
C ARG A 216 -13.74 9.16 0.67
N VAL A 217 -13.73 8.41 1.76
CA VAL A 217 -12.48 8.09 2.49
C VAL A 217 -12.28 6.59 2.55
N ILE A 218 -11.22 6.12 1.90
CA ILE A 218 -10.88 4.70 1.82
C ILE A 218 -9.53 4.50 2.51
N ALA A 219 -9.45 3.49 3.37
CA ALA A 219 -8.21 3.11 4.03
C ALA A 219 -7.68 1.76 3.52
N THR A 220 -6.36 1.64 3.43
CA THR A 220 -5.64 0.41 3.09
C THR A 220 -4.37 0.31 3.94
N GLY A 221 -3.61 -0.77 3.81
CA GLY A 221 -2.36 -0.98 4.55
C GLY A 221 -2.55 -1.77 5.85
N GLY A 222 -1.42 -2.20 6.43
CA GLY A 222 -1.39 -3.21 7.49
C GLY A 222 -2.10 -2.78 8.78
N GLN A 223 -2.05 -1.49 9.11
CA GLN A 223 -2.66 -0.97 10.34
C GLN A 223 -4.07 -0.39 10.13
N ALA A 224 -4.61 -0.42 8.91
CA ALA A 224 -5.89 0.21 8.57
C ALA A 224 -7.03 -0.32 9.43
N ALA A 225 -7.22 -1.64 9.46
CA ALA A 225 -8.31 -2.29 10.18
C ALA A 225 -8.25 -2.08 11.70
N PHE A 226 -7.07 -1.80 12.24
CA PHE A 226 -6.87 -1.54 13.66
C PHE A 226 -7.19 -0.08 14.01
N ILE A 227 -6.65 0.87 13.23
CA ILE A 227 -6.89 2.31 13.47
C ILE A 227 -8.32 2.71 13.11
N SER A 228 -8.89 2.12 12.06
CA SER A 228 -10.23 2.47 11.57
C SER A 228 -11.35 2.19 12.57
N GLN A 229 -11.10 1.38 13.60
CA GLN A 229 -12.07 1.09 14.65
C GLN A 229 -12.43 2.32 15.48
N GLU A 230 -11.54 3.32 15.54
CA GLU A 230 -11.73 4.54 16.34
C GLU A 230 -11.83 5.82 15.50
N THR A 231 -11.45 5.78 14.23
CA THR A 231 -11.62 6.91 13.32
C THR A 231 -13.09 7.08 12.96
N LYS A 232 -13.57 8.32 12.86
CA LYS A 232 -14.96 8.59 12.48
C LYS A 232 -15.15 8.83 10.98
N LEU A 233 -14.06 9.06 10.26
CA LEU A 233 -14.12 9.57 8.89
C LEU A 233 -13.76 8.55 7.82
N ILE A 234 -13.14 7.43 8.18
CA ILE A 234 -12.86 6.33 7.24
C ILE A 234 -14.17 5.60 6.96
N GLU A 235 -14.58 5.56 5.69
CA GLU A 235 -15.85 4.97 5.26
C GLU A 235 -15.69 3.51 4.85
N THR A 236 -14.50 3.13 4.36
CA THR A 236 -14.22 1.77 3.89
C THR A 236 -12.77 1.40 4.15
N VAL A 237 -12.54 0.17 4.60
CA VAL A 237 -11.21 -0.44 4.65
C VAL A 237 -11.13 -1.49 3.54
N ASP A 238 -10.17 -1.34 2.65
CA ASP A 238 -9.91 -2.28 1.56
C ASP A 238 -8.45 -2.75 1.60
N ALA A 239 -8.23 -3.94 2.15
CA ALA A 239 -6.89 -4.49 2.33
C ALA A 239 -6.18 -4.87 1.02
N ASN A 240 -6.93 -4.99 -0.09
CA ASN A 240 -6.40 -5.41 -1.39
C ASN A 240 -6.27 -4.24 -2.37
N LEU A 241 -6.48 -2.99 -1.92
CA LEU A 241 -6.58 -1.81 -2.78
C LEU A 241 -5.42 -1.70 -3.79
N THR A 242 -4.19 -1.88 -3.33
CA THR A 242 -2.98 -1.78 -4.16
C THR A 242 -2.91 -2.88 -5.22
N LEU A 243 -3.22 -4.12 -4.84
CA LEU A 243 -3.23 -5.26 -5.77
C LEU A 243 -4.34 -5.13 -6.81
N ASP A 244 -5.51 -4.66 -6.40
CA ASP A 244 -6.63 -4.41 -7.32
C ASP A 244 -6.29 -3.26 -8.27
N GLY A 245 -5.62 -2.22 -7.80
CA GLY A 245 -5.08 -1.15 -8.63
C GLY A 245 -4.11 -1.67 -9.70
N LEU A 246 -3.17 -2.52 -9.30
CA LEU A 246 -2.25 -3.20 -10.22
C LEU A 246 -3.01 -4.05 -11.26
N GLN A 247 -3.98 -4.83 -10.83
CA GLN A 247 -4.80 -5.63 -11.75
C GLN A 247 -5.54 -4.74 -12.77
N LEU A 248 -6.14 -3.63 -12.31
CA LEU A 248 -6.87 -2.71 -13.18
C LEU A 248 -5.95 -2.07 -14.22
N VAL A 249 -4.74 -1.65 -13.82
CA VAL A 249 -3.73 -1.13 -14.75
C VAL A 249 -3.33 -2.20 -15.76
N ALA A 250 -3.03 -3.43 -15.32
CA ALA A 250 -2.65 -4.53 -16.21
C ALA A 250 -3.74 -4.88 -17.23
N SER A 251 -5.01 -4.83 -16.81
CA SER A 251 -6.16 -5.10 -17.67
C SER A 251 -6.41 -3.98 -18.68
N ARG A 252 -6.15 -2.72 -18.31
CA ARG A 252 -6.17 -1.60 -19.25
C ARG A 252 -5.08 -1.73 -20.31
N LEU A 253 -3.85 -2.05 -19.90
CA LEU A 253 -2.71 -2.17 -20.81
C LEU A 253 -2.84 -3.33 -21.80
N ALA A 254 -3.57 -4.39 -21.46
CA ALA A 254 -3.78 -5.53 -22.37
C ALA A 254 -4.89 -5.32 -23.41
N ARG A 255 -5.67 -4.24 -23.31
CA ARG A 255 -6.70 -3.88 -24.31
C ARG A 255 -6.16 -3.00 -25.44
N HIS A 256 -4.91 -2.56 -25.31
CA HIS A 256 -4.17 -1.76 -26.29
C HIS A 256 -3.07 -2.62 -26.92
#